data_AF-A0A7X7KBT1-F1
#
_entry.id   AF-A0A7X7KBT1-F1
#
_cell.length_a   1.000
_cell.length_b   1.000
_cell.length_c   1.000
_cell.angle_alpha   90.00
_cell.angle_beta   90.00
_cell.angle_gamma   90.00
#
_symmetry.space_group_name_H-M   'P 1'
#
loop_
_entity.id
_entity.type
_entity.pdbx_description
1 polymer ?
#
loop_
_entity_poly.entity_id
_entity_poly.type
_entity_poly.pdbx_seq_one_letter_code
_entity_poly.pdbx_strand_id
1 'polypeptide(L)'
;MKSGCYYYLATLPALGELGSAPPIEPVELMELLADYPRLSRLVGAVLISDDLLQREAFLAGDREESDSAVLSRQQVRDEAPLPDYLTARSRDREVHVIQSDAIWESYFHYAAETGEAGGSRLLTQWVQFEATLRNALAAARAERLELDKAGYMVAEDLTDAPDVVAAVVSAWAAAPTPLAGLRAVIAARWDWLRQHDPWFSFSEDELVAYAARLMLLEQWHRSSPKSEPTGNSAA
;
A
#
# COMPACT_ATOMS: atom_id res chain seq x y z
N MET A 1 18.69 -3.93 -21.09
CA MET A 1 17.67 -3.62 -20.07
C MET A 1 18.14 -2.66 -18.96
N LYS A 2 19.43 -2.56 -18.60
CA LYS A 2 19.90 -1.57 -17.60
C LYS A 2 19.69 -0.10 -17.99
N SER A 3 19.67 0.24 -19.28
CA SER A 3 19.59 1.63 -19.75
C SER A 3 18.22 2.29 -19.56
N GLY A 4 17.12 1.52 -19.44
CA GLY A 4 15.78 2.06 -19.24
C GLY A 4 15.57 2.56 -17.81
N CYS A 5 15.80 1.71 -16.80
CA CYS A 5 15.60 2.08 -15.39
C CYS A 5 16.51 3.23 -14.94
N TYR A 6 17.77 3.26 -15.41
CA TYR A 6 18.70 4.36 -15.13
C TYR A 6 18.17 5.72 -15.58
N TYR A 7 17.61 5.81 -16.79
CA TYR A 7 17.07 7.06 -17.32
C TYR A 7 15.92 7.58 -16.45
N TYR A 8 14.97 6.71 -16.07
CA TYR A 8 13.82 7.11 -15.26
C TYR A 8 14.20 7.52 -13.84
N LEU A 9 15.02 6.72 -13.16
CA LEU A 9 15.46 7.05 -11.81
C LEU A 9 16.21 8.38 -11.75
N ALA A 10 16.93 8.75 -12.83
CA ALA A 10 17.60 10.04 -12.92
C ALA A 10 16.65 11.21 -13.25
N THR A 11 15.48 10.96 -13.85
CA THR A 11 14.47 11.99 -14.15
C THR A 11 13.40 12.16 -13.07
N LEU A 12 13.24 11.17 -12.20
CA LEU A 12 12.25 11.24 -11.13
C LEU A 12 12.63 12.30 -10.10
N PRO A 13 11.66 13.10 -9.62
CA PRO A 13 11.93 14.07 -8.58
C PRO A 13 12.30 13.36 -7.29
N ALA A 14 13.25 13.94 -6.55
CA ALA A 14 13.67 13.41 -5.26
C ALA A 14 12.49 13.39 -4.28
N LEU A 15 12.31 12.26 -3.60
CA LEU A 15 11.36 12.16 -2.49
C LEU A 15 11.98 12.80 -1.25
N GLY A 16 11.17 13.57 -0.52
CA GLY A 16 11.56 14.09 0.80
C GLY A 16 11.46 13.04 1.90
N GLU A 17 11.67 13.47 3.14
CA GLU A 17 11.42 12.65 4.33
C GLU A 17 9.92 12.40 4.54
N LEU A 18 9.56 11.42 5.37
CA LEU A 18 8.17 11.15 5.72
C LEU A 18 7.47 12.43 6.22
N GLY A 19 6.33 12.75 5.61
CA GLY A 19 5.57 13.97 5.87
C GLY A 19 5.88 15.16 4.96
N SER A 20 6.91 15.07 4.12
CA SER A 20 7.09 15.99 3.00
C SER A 20 5.94 15.88 2.01
N ALA A 21 5.68 16.96 1.25
CA ALA A 21 4.74 16.89 0.13
C ALA A 21 5.25 15.89 -0.94
N PRO A 22 4.38 15.01 -1.47
CA PRO A 22 4.73 14.18 -2.60
C PRO A 22 5.05 15.09 -3.81
N PRO A 23 6.19 14.87 -4.50
CA PRO A 23 6.61 15.78 -5.57
C PRO A 23 5.86 15.57 -6.90
N ILE A 24 5.23 14.41 -7.07
CA ILE A 24 4.35 14.02 -8.17
C ILE A 24 3.24 13.15 -7.59
N GLU A 25 2.11 13.03 -8.25
CA GLU A 25 1.06 12.10 -7.84
C GLU A 25 1.37 10.66 -8.30
N PRO A 26 0.87 9.61 -7.60
CA PRO A 26 1.05 8.23 -8.04
C PRO A 26 0.54 7.92 -9.45
N VAL A 27 -0.52 8.62 -9.90
CA VAL A 27 -1.05 8.50 -11.28
C VAL A 27 -0.05 9.05 -12.29
N GLU A 28 0.61 10.18 -12.01
CA GLU A 28 1.64 10.75 -12.87
C GLU A 28 2.84 9.80 -13.00
N LEU A 29 3.22 9.11 -11.91
CA LEU A 29 4.25 8.05 -11.97
C LEU A 29 3.83 6.91 -12.91
N MET A 30 2.56 6.49 -12.88
CA MET A 30 2.05 5.46 -13.79
C MET A 30 2.04 5.92 -15.25
N GLU A 31 1.71 7.18 -15.52
CA GLU A 31 1.77 7.79 -16.85
C GLU A 31 3.20 7.80 -17.42
N LEU A 32 4.19 8.15 -16.59
CA LEU A 32 5.61 8.10 -16.97
C LEU A 32 6.08 6.70 -17.39
N LEU A 33 5.41 5.66 -16.89
CA LEU A 33 5.75 4.25 -17.11
C LEU A 33 4.85 3.57 -18.17
N ALA A 34 3.92 4.30 -18.80
CA ALA A 34 2.92 3.72 -19.70
C ALA A 34 3.53 2.89 -20.85
N ASP A 35 4.65 3.33 -21.40
CA ASP A 35 5.36 2.65 -22.50
C ASP A 35 6.25 1.49 -22.02
N TYR A 36 6.26 1.18 -20.72
CA TYR A 36 7.10 0.16 -20.09
C TYR A 36 6.26 -0.84 -19.31
N PRO A 37 5.56 -1.78 -19.99
CA PRO A 37 4.58 -2.66 -19.37
C PRO A 37 5.13 -3.46 -18.18
N ARG A 38 6.42 -3.81 -18.19
CA ARG A 38 7.06 -4.53 -17.08
C ARG A 38 7.22 -3.66 -15.84
N LEU A 39 7.71 -2.43 -15.99
CA LEU A 39 7.90 -1.49 -14.89
C LEU A 39 6.55 -1.01 -14.35
N SER A 40 5.63 -0.67 -15.25
CA SER A 40 4.26 -0.31 -14.92
C SER A 40 3.57 -1.39 -14.10
N ARG A 41 3.78 -2.68 -14.42
CA ARG A 41 3.22 -3.78 -13.63
C ARG A 41 3.81 -3.88 -12.22
N LEU A 42 5.13 -3.76 -12.07
CA LEU A 42 5.81 -3.82 -10.77
C LEU A 42 5.37 -2.65 -9.87
N VAL A 43 5.38 -1.43 -10.39
CA VAL A 43 4.95 -0.22 -9.67
C VAL A 43 3.46 -0.28 -9.37
N GLY A 44 2.65 -0.65 -10.35
CA GLY A 44 1.20 -0.81 -10.18
C GLY A 44 0.85 -1.82 -9.09
N ALA A 45 1.60 -2.92 -8.97
CA ALA A 45 1.40 -3.89 -7.89
C ALA A 45 1.60 -3.29 -6.49
N VAL A 46 2.48 -2.30 -6.31
CA VAL A 46 2.58 -1.56 -5.05
C VAL A 46 1.38 -0.66 -4.85
N LEU A 47 1.07 0.17 -5.86
CA LEU A 47 0.07 1.22 -5.77
C LEU A 47 -1.37 0.69 -5.62
N ILE A 48 -1.66 -0.51 -6.13
CA ILE A 48 -2.97 -1.15 -5.94
C ILE A 48 -3.32 -1.30 -4.45
N SER A 49 -2.36 -1.49 -3.54
CA SER A 49 -2.68 -1.54 -2.11
C SER A 49 -3.32 -0.25 -1.60
N ASP A 50 -2.85 0.90 -2.07
CA ASP A 50 -3.45 2.18 -1.70
C ASP A 50 -4.83 2.36 -2.33
N ASP A 51 -4.98 1.98 -3.59
CA ASP A 51 -6.27 2.03 -4.29
C ASP A 51 -7.32 1.16 -3.58
N LEU A 52 -6.93 -0.01 -3.06
CA LEU A 52 -7.81 -0.88 -2.27
C LEU A 52 -8.20 -0.23 -0.93
N LEU A 53 -7.26 0.42 -0.23
CA LEU A 53 -7.57 1.17 0.99
C LEU A 53 -8.51 2.35 0.70
N GLN A 54 -8.28 3.08 -0.39
CA GLN A 54 -9.14 4.19 -0.81
C GLN A 54 -10.54 3.69 -1.17
N ARG A 55 -10.64 2.55 -1.84
CA ARG A 55 -11.92 1.87 -2.12
C ARG A 55 -12.66 1.48 -0.85
N GLU A 56 -12.00 0.84 0.11
CA GLU A 56 -12.63 0.50 1.40
C GLU A 56 -13.15 1.76 2.12
N ALA A 57 -12.36 2.84 2.13
CA ALA A 57 -12.76 4.10 2.73
C ALA A 57 -13.95 4.76 2.02
N PHE A 58 -14.00 4.71 0.68
CA PHE A 58 -15.14 5.22 -0.09
C PHE A 58 -16.42 4.42 0.20
N LEU A 59 -16.34 3.08 0.19
CA LEU A 59 -17.49 2.21 0.46
C LEU A 59 -17.98 2.30 1.91
N ALA A 60 -17.09 2.61 2.85
CA ALA A 60 -17.45 2.89 4.24
C ALA A 60 -18.09 4.28 4.44
N GLY A 61 -18.06 5.15 3.43
CA GLY A 61 -18.51 6.54 3.54
C GLY A 61 -17.53 7.47 4.26
N ASP A 62 -16.30 7.00 4.51
CA ASP A 62 -15.24 7.80 5.13
C ASP A 62 -14.63 8.83 4.15
N ARG A 63 -14.88 8.66 2.85
CA ARG A 63 -14.41 9.56 1.78
C ARG A 63 -15.42 9.71 0.65
N GLU A 64 -15.51 10.92 0.10
CA GLU A 64 -16.36 11.25 -1.04
C GLU A 64 -15.63 11.10 -2.40
N GLU A 65 -14.30 11.23 -2.39
CA GLU A 65 -13.44 11.18 -3.58
C GLU A 65 -12.21 10.29 -3.35
N SER A 66 -11.68 9.73 -4.44
CA SER A 66 -10.50 8.89 -4.48
C SER A 66 -9.59 9.30 -5.63
N ASP A 67 -8.30 9.39 -5.30
CA ASP A 67 -7.19 9.68 -6.21
C ASP A 67 -6.43 8.38 -6.47
N SER A 68 -7.16 7.39 -7.02
CA SER A 68 -6.60 6.07 -7.32
C SER A 68 -5.63 6.13 -8.50
N ALA A 69 -4.53 5.39 -8.39
CA ALA A 69 -3.45 5.42 -9.38
C ALA A 69 -3.62 4.38 -10.48
N VAL A 70 -4.16 3.21 -10.14
CA VAL A 70 -4.24 2.03 -11.02
C VAL A 70 -5.69 1.63 -11.26
N LEU A 71 -6.50 1.54 -10.21
CA LEU A 71 -7.92 1.26 -10.34
C LEU A 71 -8.65 2.47 -10.92
N SER A 72 -9.60 2.21 -11.82
CA SER A 72 -10.46 3.26 -12.34
C SER A 72 -11.42 3.78 -11.26
N ARG A 73 -11.90 5.01 -11.40
CA ARG A 73 -12.92 5.58 -10.51
C ARG A 73 -14.15 4.68 -10.38
N GLN A 74 -14.61 4.09 -11.47
CA GLN A 74 -15.77 3.18 -11.46
C GLN A 74 -15.48 1.93 -10.62
N GLN A 75 -14.27 1.37 -10.71
CA GLN A 75 -13.85 0.23 -9.90
C GLN A 75 -13.74 0.57 -8.41
N VAL A 76 -13.19 1.74 -8.07
CA VAL A 76 -13.12 2.22 -6.68
C VAL A 76 -14.52 2.41 -6.09
N ARG A 77 -15.49 2.85 -6.90
CA ARG A 77 -16.87 3.10 -6.49
C ARG A 77 -17.81 1.89 -6.52
N ASP A 78 -17.30 0.71 -6.88
CA ASP A 78 -18.11 -0.51 -7.08
C ASP A 78 -19.13 -0.40 -8.24
N GLU A 79 -18.88 0.50 -9.19
CA GLU A 79 -19.71 0.71 -10.38
C GLU A 79 -19.22 -0.17 -11.56
N ALA A 80 -18.01 -0.72 -11.46
CA ALA A 80 -17.42 -1.64 -12.43
C ALA A 80 -16.68 -2.79 -11.72
N PRO A 81 -16.63 -3.98 -12.32
CA PRO A 81 -15.94 -5.12 -11.72
C PRO A 81 -14.45 -4.84 -11.55
N LEU A 82 -13.90 -5.29 -10.42
CA LEU A 82 -12.47 -5.30 -10.20
C LEU A 82 -11.76 -6.20 -11.22
N PRO A 83 -10.50 -5.92 -11.56
CA PRO A 83 -9.70 -6.79 -12.43
C PRO A 83 -9.69 -8.24 -11.93
N ASP A 84 -9.67 -9.21 -12.86
CA ASP A 84 -9.76 -10.63 -12.51
C ASP A 84 -8.66 -11.08 -11.53
N TYR A 85 -7.45 -10.53 -11.61
CA TYR A 85 -6.36 -10.86 -10.69
C TYR A 85 -6.63 -10.44 -9.22
N LEU A 86 -7.59 -9.54 -8.96
CA LEU A 86 -8.06 -9.18 -7.62
C LEU A 86 -9.27 -9.98 -7.14
N THR A 87 -9.86 -10.82 -8.02
CA THR A 87 -11.06 -11.61 -7.69
C THR A 87 -10.90 -13.10 -7.95
N ALA A 88 -9.82 -13.53 -8.62
CA ALA A 88 -9.63 -14.91 -9.06
C ALA A 88 -9.62 -15.91 -7.91
N ARG A 89 -8.97 -15.59 -6.78
CA ARG A 89 -8.83 -16.49 -5.63
C ARG A 89 -10.03 -16.42 -4.68
N SER A 90 -10.70 -15.27 -4.64
CA SER A 90 -11.92 -15.07 -3.85
C SER A 90 -13.08 -15.96 -4.31
N ARG A 91 -13.09 -16.40 -5.57
CA ARG A 91 -14.16 -17.26 -6.11
C ARG A 91 -14.11 -18.70 -5.58
N ASP A 92 -12.97 -19.12 -5.03
CA ASP A 92 -12.72 -20.51 -4.60
C ASP A 92 -12.67 -20.70 -3.07
N ARG A 93 -12.77 -19.63 -2.26
CA ARG A 93 -12.67 -19.68 -0.79
C ARG A 93 -13.86 -19.02 -0.09
N GLU A 94 -14.69 -19.82 0.59
CA GLU A 94 -15.76 -19.35 1.50
C GLU A 94 -15.26 -18.94 2.91
N VAL A 95 -13.96 -18.70 3.08
CA VAL A 95 -13.32 -18.70 4.41
C VAL A 95 -13.41 -17.34 5.13
N HIS A 96 -13.56 -16.23 4.40
CA HIS A 96 -13.46 -14.89 4.97
C HIS A 96 -14.79 -14.35 5.51
N VAL A 97 -14.74 -13.81 6.73
CA VAL A 97 -15.90 -13.15 7.36
C VAL A 97 -16.22 -11.83 6.66
N ILE A 98 -15.20 -11.12 6.20
CA ILE A 98 -15.32 -9.83 5.50
C ILE A 98 -14.98 -10.05 4.02
N GLN A 99 -15.88 -9.65 3.11
CA GLN A 99 -15.66 -9.81 1.67
C GLN A 99 -14.39 -9.10 1.16
N SER A 100 -14.01 -7.98 1.77
CA SER A 100 -12.79 -7.26 1.39
C SER A 100 -11.52 -8.06 1.71
N ASP A 101 -11.51 -8.92 2.72
CA ASP A 101 -10.35 -9.75 3.04
C ASP A 101 -10.02 -10.75 1.93
N ALA A 102 -11.03 -11.25 1.21
CA ALA A 102 -10.81 -12.08 0.02
C ALA A 102 -10.12 -11.30 -1.13
N ILE A 103 -10.44 -10.00 -1.28
CA ILE A 103 -9.79 -9.13 -2.26
C ILE A 103 -8.33 -8.89 -1.85
N TRP A 104 -8.07 -8.66 -0.57
CA TRP A 104 -6.71 -8.52 -0.04
C TRP A 104 -5.88 -9.78 -0.19
N GLU A 105 -6.46 -10.95 0.04
CA GLU A 105 -5.80 -12.23 -0.23
C GLU A 105 -5.41 -12.36 -1.70
N SER A 106 -6.35 -12.09 -2.62
CA SER A 106 -6.06 -12.09 -4.07
C SER A 106 -4.95 -11.10 -4.43
N TYR A 107 -4.99 -9.90 -3.86
CA TYR A 107 -3.97 -8.86 -4.04
C TYR A 107 -2.59 -9.31 -3.59
N PHE A 108 -2.44 -9.86 -2.38
CA PHE A 108 -1.12 -10.24 -1.87
C PHE A 108 -0.47 -11.33 -2.73
N HIS A 109 -1.24 -12.34 -3.14
CA HIS A 109 -0.73 -13.33 -4.07
C HIS A 109 -0.36 -12.73 -5.43
N TYR A 110 -1.23 -11.88 -6.01
CA TYR A 110 -0.92 -11.21 -7.27
C TYR A 110 0.37 -10.38 -7.19
N ALA A 111 0.56 -9.63 -6.11
CA ALA A 111 1.73 -8.78 -5.92
C ALA A 111 3.01 -9.62 -5.70
N ALA A 112 2.93 -10.72 -4.95
CA ALA A 112 4.03 -11.68 -4.78
C ALA A 112 4.43 -12.32 -6.12
N GLU A 113 3.46 -12.85 -6.86
CA GLU A 113 3.66 -13.45 -8.20
C GLU A 113 4.25 -12.43 -9.19
N THR A 114 3.81 -11.18 -9.10
CA THR A 114 4.32 -10.07 -9.92
C THR A 114 5.77 -9.75 -9.56
N GLY A 115 6.12 -9.74 -8.28
CA GLY A 115 7.50 -9.58 -7.81
C GLY A 115 8.40 -10.70 -8.30
N GLU A 116 7.98 -11.96 -8.16
CA GLU A 116 8.74 -13.13 -8.60
C GLU A 116 8.94 -13.16 -10.12
N ALA A 117 7.87 -13.01 -10.90
CA ALA A 117 7.94 -13.00 -12.36
C ALA A 117 8.74 -11.79 -12.89
N GLY A 118 8.68 -10.67 -12.16
CA GLY A 118 9.46 -9.47 -12.43
C GLY A 118 10.90 -9.55 -11.94
N GLY A 119 11.28 -10.54 -11.12
CA GLY A 119 12.61 -10.60 -10.49
C GLY A 119 12.87 -9.46 -9.49
N SER A 120 11.83 -8.86 -8.94
CA SER A 120 11.91 -7.78 -7.95
C SER A 120 11.93 -8.39 -6.54
N ARG A 121 13.13 -8.46 -5.93
CA ARG A 121 13.26 -9.00 -4.58
C ARG A 121 12.57 -8.09 -3.57
N LEU A 122 12.67 -6.78 -3.78
CA LEU A 122 12.05 -5.81 -2.89
C LEU A 122 10.53 -5.96 -2.87
N LEU A 123 9.87 -6.12 -4.04
CA LEU A 123 8.42 -6.27 -4.08
C LEU A 123 7.97 -7.54 -3.34
N THR A 124 8.65 -8.67 -3.54
CA THR A 124 8.32 -9.91 -2.82
C THR A 124 8.48 -9.75 -1.30
N GLN A 125 9.57 -9.12 -0.85
CA GLN A 125 9.81 -8.86 0.58
C GLN A 125 8.81 -7.86 1.17
N TRP A 126 8.47 -6.82 0.41
CA TRP A 126 7.47 -5.82 0.78
C TRP A 126 6.09 -6.46 0.98
N VAL A 127 5.68 -7.31 0.05
CA VAL A 127 4.41 -8.04 0.11
C VAL A 127 4.36 -8.97 1.32
N GLN A 128 5.43 -9.72 1.59
CA GLN A 128 5.53 -10.55 2.78
C GLN A 128 5.43 -9.72 4.07
N PHE A 129 6.14 -8.59 4.15
CA PHE A 129 6.05 -7.67 5.28
C PHE A 129 4.64 -7.11 5.47
N GLU A 130 3.99 -6.61 4.42
CA GLU A 130 2.64 -6.05 4.49
C GLU A 130 1.58 -7.08 4.86
N ALA A 131 1.66 -8.31 4.31
CA ALA A 131 0.76 -9.40 4.68
C ALA A 131 0.93 -9.76 6.16
N THR A 132 2.17 -9.87 6.63
CA THR A 132 2.49 -10.15 8.04
C THR A 132 1.95 -9.05 8.96
N LEU A 133 2.17 -7.79 8.59
CA LEU A 133 1.69 -6.63 9.34
C LEU A 133 0.16 -6.57 9.41
N ARG A 134 -0.53 -6.76 8.28
CA ARG A 134 -2.00 -6.78 8.24
C ARG A 134 -2.56 -7.87 9.13
N ASN A 135 -2.02 -9.07 9.02
CA ASN A 135 -2.42 -10.25 9.79
C ASN A 135 -2.19 -10.05 11.29
N ALA A 136 -1.05 -9.47 11.69
CA ALA A 136 -0.78 -9.20 13.10
C ALA A 136 -1.69 -8.10 13.68
N LEU A 137 -2.00 -7.05 12.90
CA LEU A 137 -2.96 -6.02 13.28
C LEU A 137 -4.40 -6.58 13.39
N ALA A 138 -4.80 -7.45 12.47
CA ALA A 138 -6.09 -8.13 12.49
C ALA A 138 -6.22 -9.03 13.72
N ALA A 139 -5.20 -9.85 14.01
CA ALA A 139 -5.16 -10.71 15.19
C ALA A 139 -5.24 -9.90 16.50
N ALA A 140 -4.46 -8.82 16.63
CA ALA A 140 -4.51 -7.94 17.81
C ALA A 140 -5.88 -7.27 17.98
N ARG A 141 -6.54 -6.90 16.88
CA ARG A 141 -7.90 -6.34 16.91
C ARG A 141 -8.93 -7.39 17.32
N ALA A 142 -8.85 -8.60 16.76
CA ALA A 142 -9.75 -9.71 17.09
C ALA A 142 -9.63 -10.09 18.57
N GLU A 143 -8.40 -10.18 19.10
CA GLU A 143 -8.15 -10.44 20.52
C GLU A 143 -8.80 -9.38 21.42
N ARG A 144 -8.62 -8.09 21.10
CA ARG A 144 -9.24 -6.99 21.85
C ARG A 144 -10.77 -7.00 21.81
N LEU A 145 -11.35 -7.56 20.76
CA LEU A 145 -12.80 -7.66 20.56
C LEU A 145 -13.36 -9.03 20.96
N GLU A 146 -12.54 -9.94 21.49
CA GLU A 146 -12.91 -11.32 21.84
C GLU A 146 -13.50 -12.10 20.65
N LEU A 147 -12.98 -11.85 19.44
CA LEU A 147 -13.37 -12.51 18.19
C LEU A 147 -12.37 -13.60 17.81
N ASP A 148 -12.82 -14.60 17.06
CA ASP A 148 -11.92 -15.56 16.42
C ASP A 148 -11.13 -14.87 15.30
N LYS A 149 -9.80 -14.93 15.39
CA LYS A 149 -8.90 -14.31 14.41
C LYS A 149 -8.89 -15.04 13.07
N ALA A 150 -9.19 -16.34 13.03
CA ALA A 150 -9.03 -17.17 11.83
C ALA A 150 -9.83 -16.62 10.63
N GLY A 151 -11.00 -16.03 10.88
CA GLY A 151 -11.85 -15.44 9.84
C GLY A 151 -11.40 -14.10 9.26
N TYR A 152 -10.29 -13.53 9.75
CA TYR A 152 -9.72 -12.23 9.35
C TYR A 152 -8.29 -12.34 8.81
N MET A 153 -7.71 -13.54 8.78
CA MET A 153 -6.35 -13.77 8.30
C MET A 153 -6.35 -13.86 6.77
N VAL A 154 -5.37 -13.23 6.12
CA VAL A 154 -5.25 -13.25 4.65
C VAL A 154 -3.86 -13.68 4.21
N ALA A 155 -3.78 -14.50 3.15
CA ALA A 155 -2.51 -14.93 2.55
C ALA A 155 -1.45 -15.39 3.57
N GLU A 156 -1.87 -16.23 4.54
CA GLU A 156 -1.02 -16.67 5.65
C GLU A 156 0.26 -17.37 5.17
N ASP A 157 0.21 -18.04 4.02
CA ASP A 157 1.35 -18.70 3.38
C ASP A 157 2.43 -17.74 2.87
N LEU A 158 2.12 -16.44 2.73
CA LEU A 158 3.08 -15.40 2.36
C LEU A 158 3.70 -14.69 3.57
N THR A 159 3.24 -14.96 4.79
CA THR A 159 3.68 -14.24 6.00
C THR A 159 5.02 -14.73 6.56
N ASP A 160 5.70 -13.87 7.30
CA ASP A 160 6.88 -14.19 8.09
C ASP A 160 6.51 -14.31 9.59
N ALA A 161 7.50 -14.56 10.44
CA ALA A 161 7.33 -14.61 11.88
C ALA A 161 6.68 -13.31 12.43
N PRO A 162 5.64 -13.40 13.28
CA PRO A 162 4.97 -12.23 13.85
C PRO A 162 5.90 -11.27 14.60
N ASP A 163 7.02 -11.77 15.12
CA ASP A 163 8.03 -10.97 15.83
C ASP A 163 8.62 -9.83 14.96
N VAL A 164 8.64 -10.00 13.63
CA VAL A 164 9.11 -8.98 12.68
C VAL A 164 8.30 -7.68 12.78
N VAL A 165 7.01 -7.78 13.13
CA VAL A 165 6.08 -6.63 13.19
C VAL A 165 5.59 -6.32 14.61
N ALA A 166 6.04 -7.07 15.62
CA ALA A 166 5.55 -6.95 17.00
C ALA A 166 5.68 -5.53 17.57
N ALA A 167 6.79 -4.84 17.30
CA ALA A 167 6.99 -3.46 17.74
C ALA A 167 5.97 -2.49 17.12
N VAL A 168 5.61 -2.70 15.86
CA VAL A 168 4.62 -1.89 15.13
C VAL A 168 3.22 -2.09 15.70
N VAL A 169 2.84 -3.36 15.95
CA VAL A 169 1.55 -3.70 16.55
C VAL A 169 1.42 -3.13 17.96
N SER A 170 2.48 -3.21 18.77
CA SER A 170 2.52 -2.61 20.10
C SER A 170 2.34 -1.09 20.05
N ALA A 171 3.07 -0.40 19.17
CA ALA A 171 2.94 1.05 18.98
C ALA A 171 1.53 1.46 18.50
N TRP A 172 0.94 0.69 17.58
CA TRP A 172 -0.43 0.89 17.11
C TRP A 172 -1.45 0.69 18.25
N ALA A 173 -1.31 -0.37 19.04
CA ALA A 173 -2.23 -0.70 20.14
C ALA A 173 -2.16 0.33 21.29
N ALA A 174 -0.97 0.87 21.55
CA ALA A 174 -0.76 1.90 22.57
C ALA A 174 -1.15 3.33 22.11
N ALA A 175 -1.49 3.51 20.83
CA ALA A 175 -1.78 4.84 20.29
C ALA A 175 -3.07 5.42 20.89
N PRO A 176 -3.09 6.72 21.26
CA PRO A 176 -4.22 7.34 21.95
C PRO A 176 -5.45 7.55 21.06
N THR A 177 -5.27 7.52 19.74
CA THR A 177 -6.35 7.70 18.76
C THR A 177 -6.15 6.78 17.55
N PRO A 178 -7.22 6.40 16.83
CA PRO A 178 -7.09 5.61 15.59
C PRO A 178 -6.16 6.25 14.56
N LEU A 179 -6.20 7.58 14.45
CA LEU A 179 -5.31 8.34 13.55
C LEU A 179 -3.84 8.23 13.96
N ALA A 180 -3.55 8.33 15.27
CA ALA A 180 -2.19 8.13 15.77
C ALA A 180 -1.71 6.69 15.52
N GLY A 181 -2.60 5.71 15.66
CA GLY A 181 -2.33 4.31 15.31
C GLY A 181 -1.99 4.14 13.83
N LEU A 182 -2.80 4.71 12.93
CA LEU A 182 -2.53 4.70 11.48
C LEU A 182 -1.16 5.31 11.15
N ARG A 183 -0.83 6.44 11.78
CA ARG A 183 0.47 7.11 11.59
C ARG A 183 1.65 6.27 12.09
N ALA A 184 1.50 5.56 13.20
CA ALA A 184 2.51 4.62 13.67
C ALA A 184 2.78 3.51 12.64
N VAL A 185 1.72 2.99 12.00
CA VAL A 185 1.85 1.99 10.94
C VAL A 185 2.54 2.57 9.69
N ILE A 186 2.15 3.76 9.22
CA ILE A 186 2.80 4.41 8.07
C ILE A 186 4.29 4.70 8.36
N ALA A 187 4.63 5.14 9.56
CA ALA A 187 6.02 5.37 9.96
C ALA A 187 6.84 4.06 9.95
N ALA A 188 6.29 2.96 10.46
CA ALA A 188 6.95 1.67 10.44
C ALA A 188 7.21 1.15 9.02
N ARG A 189 6.25 1.34 8.11
CA ARG A 189 6.39 1.05 6.68
C ARG A 189 7.54 1.83 6.04
N TRP A 190 7.61 3.13 6.33
CA TRP A 190 8.69 4.00 5.87
C TRP A 190 10.06 3.52 6.38
N ASP A 191 10.14 3.18 7.66
CA ASP A 191 11.36 2.66 8.28
C ASP A 191 11.78 1.30 7.73
N TRP A 192 10.83 0.43 7.41
CA TRP A 192 11.11 -0.84 6.76
C TRP A 192 11.73 -0.61 5.37
N LEU A 193 11.15 0.28 4.56
CA LEU A 193 11.68 0.63 3.25
C LEU A 193 13.08 1.22 3.35
N ARG A 194 13.35 2.09 4.33
CA ARG A 194 14.69 2.65 4.58
C ARG A 194 15.74 1.58 4.89
N GLN A 195 15.36 0.51 5.58
CA GLN A 195 16.26 -0.61 5.93
C GLN A 195 16.50 -1.58 4.76
N HIS A 196 15.54 -1.67 3.83
CA HIS A 196 15.57 -2.61 2.70
C HIS A 196 15.87 -1.94 1.35
N ASP A 197 16.14 -0.64 1.36
CA ASP A 197 16.35 0.15 0.16
C ASP A 197 17.60 -0.31 -0.62
N PRO A 198 17.47 -0.66 -1.90
CA PRO A 198 18.60 -1.02 -2.75
C PRO A 198 19.30 0.23 -3.30
N TRP A 199 19.86 1.07 -2.42
CA TRP A 199 20.53 2.32 -2.81
C TRP A 199 21.54 2.13 -3.94
N PHE A 200 21.44 2.93 -5.01
CA PHE A 200 22.37 3.03 -6.13
C PHE A 200 22.61 1.72 -6.93
N SER A 201 21.69 0.77 -6.85
CA SER A 201 21.57 -0.39 -7.73
C SER A 201 21.09 -0.07 -9.15
N PHE A 202 20.39 1.06 -9.37
CA PHE A 202 19.68 1.42 -10.61
C PHE A 202 18.81 0.28 -11.17
N SER A 203 18.24 -0.49 -10.25
CA SER A 203 17.41 -1.66 -10.55
C SER A 203 15.93 -1.31 -10.49
N GLU A 204 15.10 -2.27 -10.87
CA GLU A 204 13.65 -2.14 -10.74
C GLU A 204 13.20 -2.06 -9.28
N ASP A 205 13.99 -2.65 -8.37
CA ASP A 205 13.72 -2.56 -6.94
C ASP A 205 13.84 -1.11 -6.44
N GLU A 206 14.70 -0.25 -7.02
CA GLU A 206 14.70 1.18 -6.67
C GLU A 206 13.42 1.88 -7.11
N LEU A 207 12.88 1.51 -8.27
CA LEU A 207 11.63 2.08 -8.74
C LEU A 207 10.44 1.60 -7.90
N VAL A 208 10.45 0.35 -7.46
CA VAL A 208 9.48 -0.21 -6.50
C VAL A 208 9.60 0.51 -5.15
N ALA A 209 10.82 0.74 -4.64
CA ALA A 209 11.06 1.50 -3.41
C ALA A 209 10.55 2.94 -3.54
N TYR A 210 10.81 3.59 -4.68
CA TYR A 210 10.31 4.92 -4.99
C TYR A 210 8.79 4.97 -4.95
N ALA A 211 8.11 4.05 -5.66
CA ALA A 211 6.66 3.98 -5.69
C ALA A 211 6.06 3.76 -4.31
N ALA A 212 6.62 2.84 -3.51
CA ALA A 212 6.17 2.57 -2.15
C ALA A 212 6.32 3.81 -1.26
N ARG A 213 7.45 4.51 -1.33
CA ARG A 213 7.65 5.77 -0.58
C ARG A 213 6.69 6.86 -1.02
N LEU A 214 6.50 7.02 -2.32
CA LEU A 214 5.56 8.01 -2.85
C LEU A 214 4.14 7.75 -2.33
N MET A 215 3.70 6.50 -2.38
CA MET A 215 2.43 6.06 -1.82
C MET A 215 2.31 6.37 -0.32
N LEU A 216 3.36 6.16 0.47
CA LEU A 216 3.35 6.48 1.91
C LEU A 216 3.33 7.98 2.19
N LEU A 217 3.97 8.82 1.36
CA LEU A 217 3.86 10.27 1.47
C LEU A 217 2.42 10.73 1.23
N GLU A 218 1.75 10.17 0.23
CA GLU A 218 0.33 10.42 -0.04
C GLU A 218 -0.56 9.98 1.12
N GLN A 219 -0.38 8.76 1.64
CA GLN A 219 -1.10 8.28 2.82
C GLN A 219 -0.91 9.21 4.02
N TRP A 220 0.33 9.68 4.24
CA TRP A 220 0.63 10.59 5.33
C TRP A 220 -0.05 11.95 5.15
N HIS A 221 -0.02 12.52 3.94
CA HIS A 221 -0.71 13.79 3.63
C HIS A 221 -2.20 13.68 3.82
N ARG A 222 -2.82 12.61 3.34
CA ARG A 222 -4.26 12.34 3.54
C ARG A 222 -4.63 12.12 5.01
N SER A 223 -3.70 11.68 5.85
CA SER A 223 -3.90 11.56 7.30
C SER A 223 -3.69 12.88 8.06
N SER A 224 -3.20 13.92 7.40
CA SER A 224 -2.99 15.23 8.01
C SER A 224 -4.29 16.04 7.96
N PRO A 225 -4.62 16.82 9.02
CA PRO A 225 -5.78 17.70 8.97
C PRO A 225 -5.62 18.68 7.80
N LYS A 226 -6.65 18.84 6.97
CA LYS A 226 -6.70 19.93 5.98
C LYS A 226 -6.52 21.23 6.77
N SER A 227 -5.42 21.94 6.51
CA SER A 227 -5.26 23.31 6.98
C SER A 227 -6.45 24.09 6.45
N GLU A 228 -7.36 24.52 7.32
CA GLU A 228 -8.39 25.48 6.91
C GLU A 228 -7.66 26.70 6.33
N PRO A 229 -8.09 27.23 5.17
CA PRO A 229 -7.55 28.49 4.68
C PRO A 229 -7.82 29.52 5.76
N THR A 230 -6.76 30.06 6.35
CA THR A 230 -6.84 31.17 7.30
C THR A 230 -7.59 32.30 6.63
N GLY A 231 -8.87 32.43 6.99
CA GLY A 231 -9.74 33.50 6.55
C GLY A 231 -9.04 34.83 6.78
N ASN A 232 -8.85 35.54 5.68
CA ASN A 232 -8.24 36.85 5.61
C ASN A 232 -8.98 37.81 6.55
N SER A 233 -8.45 38.02 7.76
CA SER A 233 -8.85 39.12 8.63
C SER A 233 -8.15 40.38 8.13
N ALA A 234 -8.74 41.03 7.13
CA ALA A 234 -8.45 42.43 6.85
C ALA A 234 -9.45 43.29 7.62
N ALA A 235 -8.97 43.88 8.71
CA ALA A 235 -9.57 45.04 9.36
C ALA A 235 -9.14 46.32 8.61
#